data_AF-A0AAX3MDA5-F1
#
_entry.id   AF-A0AAX3MDA5-F1
#
_cell.length_a   1.000
_cell.length_b   1.000
_cell.length_c   1.000
_cell.angle_alpha   90.00
_cell.angle_beta   90.00
_cell.angle_gamma   90.00
#
_symmetry.space_group_name_H-M   'P 1'
#
loop_
_entity.id
_entity.type
_entity.pdbx_description
1 polymer ?
#
loop_
_entity_poly.entity_id
_entity_poly.type
_entity_poly.pdbx_seq_one_letter_code
_entity_poly.pdbx_strand_id
1 'polypeptide(L)'
;MNSNENIFSEENDDLKVEYEIINIEHSQDEEIKKYVKAKIKNIDSAIDINDSKLQEYNKQLKKFTNQADALDYTVAIGSGILAGIIDSFFVGDFSLSDGKKWGNEQLEKIVKKLGKNDNVYEAKKNLEKFHIPSDTSKVWNKKNITPHTHRIDDLAHHTSLVGLISSITTQFTEISYFQNRFGENLCLDITDKGLIGNNLSEKIFTGTVNWFYHLVSDMTKSEGNIGYGMGIPGPILSLAKELSMLPGINKTKLPQIIDYFYVKGFDLRTELGVLQQLGKQAIPVILNEVLIRVFYFFSRLIKEYKEKENFKDIDWKNVLPYKNRTLTRMLTISSGTFLAFDLLDAGIRSGGNWGTFVLRVNFVNIGRFTVSCYNEYKMEREKEKIKKDILDLYSQQLSLNNIKLSYNIAGMWVSTKEAIENIEEFSNNIQNSIPYIDNSNKELKEELDKIGDSIDIIKKENKNQKLLKNLKSILSE
;
A
#
# COMPACT_ATOMS: atom_id res chain seq x y z
N MET A 1 5.48 -19.24 49.21
CA MET A 1 6.12 -17.88 49.25
C MET A 1 5.25 -16.86 48.49
N ASN A 2 5.08 -15.63 49.02
CA ASN A 2 4.33 -14.56 48.33
C ASN A 2 5.12 -14.09 47.10
N SER A 3 4.47 -14.08 45.92
CA SER A 3 5.11 -14.07 44.60
C SER A 3 5.73 -12.75 44.11
N ASN A 4 5.90 -11.74 44.98
CA ASN A 4 6.31 -10.38 44.58
C ASN A 4 7.68 -9.92 45.12
N GLU A 5 8.45 -10.74 45.86
CA GLU A 5 9.68 -10.28 46.54
C GLU A 5 11.01 -10.60 45.82
N ASN A 6 11.00 -11.27 44.67
CA ASN A 6 12.24 -11.79 44.05
C ASN A 6 12.65 -11.16 42.71
N ILE A 7 11.88 -10.21 42.18
CA ILE A 7 12.18 -9.54 40.90
C ILE A 7 12.78 -8.17 41.18
N PHE A 8 13.96 -7.92 40.63
CA PHE A 8 14.72 -6.69 40.79
C PHE A 8 14.93 -6.03 39.42
N SER A 9 15.05 -4.71 39.43
CA SER A 9 15.35 -3.94 38.22
C SER A 9 16.43 -2.91 38.51
N GLU A 10 17.46 -2.85 37.68
CA GLU A 10 18.47 -1.79 37.68
C GLU A 10 18.38 -1.03 36.36
N GLU A 11 18.40 0.29 36.42
CA GLU A 11 18.30 1.17 35.26
C GLU A 11 19.48 2.14 35.32
N ASN A 12 20.29 2.12 34.26
CA ASN A 12 21.32 3.13 34.00
C ASN A 12 20.93 3.88 32.70
N ASP A 13 21.52 5.05 32.44
CA ASP A 13 21.07 6.00 31.39
C ASP A 13 20.84 5.37 29.99
N ASP A 14 21.45 4.22 29.69
CA ASP A 14 21.36 3.50 28.42
C ASP A 14 20.79 2.06 28.50
N LEU A 15 20.53 1.48 29.68
CA LEU A 15 20.13 0.08 29.81
C LEU A 15 19.28 -0.19 31.06
N LYS A 16 18.10 -0.79 30.86
CA LYS A 16 17.26 -1.36 31.92
C LYS A 16 17.45 -2.88 31.97
N VAL A 17 17.86 -3.39 33.12
CA VAL A 17 18.06 -4.82 33.39
C VAL A 17 17.07 -5.27 34.44
N GLU A 18 16.28 -6.30 34.14
CA GLU A 18 15.41 -6.97 35.10
C GLU A 18 15.97 -8.37 35.38
N TYR A 19 16.10 -8.71 36.66
CA TYR A 19 16.63 -10.00 37.10
C TYR A 19 15.80 -10.59 38.25
N GLU A 20 15.81 -11.91 38.36
CA GLU A 20 15.14 -12.63 39.44
C GLU A 20 16.16 -13.43 40.24
N ILE A 21 16.06 -13.36 41.57
CA ILE A 21 16.88 -14.19 42.46
C ILE A 21 16.04 -15.36 42.96
N ILE A 22 16.51 -16.58 42.69
CA ILE A 22 15.90 -17.82 43.19
C ILE A 22 16.83 -18.39 44.27
N ASN A 23 16.40 -18.32 45.53
CA ASN A 23 17.09 -18.98 46.63
C ASN A 23 16.74 -20.48 46.60
N ILE A 24 17.76 -21.34 46.55
CA ILE A 24 17.63 -22.80 46.43
C ILE A 24 17.91 -23.49 47.79
N GLU A 25 18.54 -22.80 48.74
CA GLU A 25 18.97 -23.39 50.02
C GLU A 25 17.85 -23.41 51.07
N HIS A 26 16.88 -22.49 51.02
CA HIS A 26 15.96 -22.21 52.14
C HIS A 26 14.48 -22.51 51.86
N SER A 27 14.17 -23.19 50.76
CA SER A 27 12.82 -23.32 50.21
C SER A 27 12.44 -24.78 49.96
N GLN A 28 11.14 -25.11 49.98
CA GLN A 28 10.67 -26.47 49.68
C GLN A 28 10.92 -26.77 48.19
N ASP A 29 11.78 -27.75 47.89
CA ASP A 29 12.24 -28.06 46.53
C ASP A 29 11.09 -28.30 45.54
N GLU A 30 9.97 -28.90 45.99
CA GLU A 30 8.76 -29.10 45.17
C GLU A 30 8.05 -27.78 44.78
N GLU A 31 8.04 -26.78 45.65
CA GLU A 31 7.43 -25.47 45.34
C GLU A 31 8.26 -24.73 44.27
N ILE A 32 9.60 -24.79 44.38
CA ILE A 32 10.53 -24.21 43.41
C ILE A 32 10.41 -24.93 42.05
N LYS A 33 10.39 -26.27 42.03
CA LYS A 33 10.21 -27.06 40.79
C LYS A 33 8.92 -26.68 40.08
N LYS A 34 7.80 -26.57 40.81
CA LYS A 34 6.50 -26.18 40.26
C LYS A 34 6.53 -24.75 39.71
N TYR A 35 7.17 -23.83 40.41
CA TYR A 35 7.35 -22.45 39.98
C TYR A 35 8.18 -22.34 38.70
N VAL A 36 9.37 -22.95 38.67
CA VAL A 36 10.27 -22.98 37.50
C VAL A 36 9.55 -23.57 36.30
N LYS A 37 8.85 -24.70 36.47
CA LYS A 37 8.08 -25.34 35.40
C LYS A 37 6.95 -24.43 34.87
N ALA A 38 6.26 -23.71 35.75
CA ALA A 38 5.21 -22.77 35.34
C ALA A 38 5.80 -21.57 34.57
N LYS A 39 6.94 -21.03 35.00
CA LYS A 39 7.63 -19.94 34.30
C LYS A 39 8.12 -20.36 32.92
N ILE A 40 8.77 -21.53 32.81
CA ILE A 40 9.18 -22.09 31.52
C ILE A 40 7.98 -22.23 30.58
N LYS A 41 6.85 -22.77 31.06
CA LYS A 41 5.63 -22.90 30.24
C LYS A 41 5.10 -21.56 29.73
N ASN A 42 5.14 -20.51 30.55
CA ASN A 42 4.71 -19.17 30.15
C ASN A 42 5.67 -18.58 29.10
N ILE A 43 6.97 -18.80 29.25
CA ILE A 43 7.98 -18.35 28.29
C ILE A 43 7.84 -19.10 26.96
N ASP A 44 7.62 -20.42 27.00
CA ASP A 44 7.34 -21.23 25.80
C ASP A 44 6.13 -20.70 25.04
N SER A 45 5.06 -20.35 25.77
CA SER A 45 3.87 -19.75 25.15
C SER A 45 4.19 -18.40 24.48
N ALA A 46 5.06 -17.57 25.07
CA ALA A 46 5.49 -16.30 24.48
C ALA A 46 6.39 -16.50 23.25
N ILE A 47 7.28 -17.50 23.29
CA ILE A 47 8.12 -17.95 22.18
C ILE A 47 7.25 -18.39 20.99
N ASP A 48 6.22 -19.20 21.23
CA ASP A 48 5.29 -19.68 20.19
C ASP A 48 4.51 -18.52 19.52
N ILE A 49 4.11 -17.52 20.31
CA ILE A 49 3.45 -16.30 19.80
C ILE A 49 4.41 -15.52 18.90
N ASN A 50 5.66 -15.36 19.31
CA ASN A 50 6.67 -14.65 18.52
C ASN A 50 7.01 -15.39 17.23
N ASP A 51 7.14 -16.71 17.27
CA ASP A 51 7.37 -17.53 16.08
C ASP A 51 6.20 -17.40 15.08
N SER A 52 4.96 -17.39 15.57
CA SER A 52 3.77 -17.16 14.75
C SER A 52 3.79 -15.77 14.08
N LYS A 53 4.19 -14.72 14.82
CA LYS A 53 4.34 -13.36 14.27
C LYS A 53 5.48 -13.28 13.24
N LEU A 54 6.61 -13.92 13.51
CA LEU A 54 7.75 -14.00 12.59
C LEU A 54 7.34 -14.65 11.27
N GLN A 55 6.56 -15.75 11.32
CA GLN A 55 6.04 -16.39 10.10
C GLN A 55 5.15 -15.45 9.28
N GLU A 56 4.26 -14.71 9.94
CA GLU A 56 3.38 -13.74 9.26
C GLU A 56 4.18 -12.58 8.65
N TYR A 57 5.12 -11.99 9.39
CA TYR A 57 5.98 -10.93 8.83
C TYR A 57 6.88 -11.42 7.71
N ASN A 58 7.44 -12.63 7.79
CA ASN A 58 8.20 -13.22 6.69
C ASN A 58 7.33 -13.41 5.42
N LYS A 59 6.07 -13.83 5.59
CA LYS A 59 5.11 -13.93 4.48
C LYS A 59 4.79 -12.58 3.87
N GLN A 60 4.66 -11.53 4.69
CA GLN A 60 4.49 -10.16 4.21
C GLN A 60 5.73 -9.64 3.49
N LEU A 61 6.92 -9.87 4.05
CA LEU A 61 8.21 -9.48 3.47
C LEU A 61 8.40 -10.07 2.07
N LYS A 62 8.00 -11.33 1.85
CA LYS A 62 8.04 -11.98 0.54
C LYS A 62 7.26 -11.21 -0.53
N LYS A 63 6.13 -10.56 -0.18
CA LYS A 63 5.32 -9.76 -1.13
C LYS A 63 6.02 -8.47 -1.59
N PHE A 64 6.88 -7.90 -0.74
CA PHE A 64 7.64 -6.69 -1.03
C PHE A 64 9.06 -6.97 -1.53
N THR A 65 9.42 -8.25 -1.63
CA THR A 65 10.72 -8.67 -2.16
C THR A 65 10.61 -8.82 -3.66
N ASN A 66 11.52 -8.18 -4.39
CA ASN A 66 11.58 -8.31 -5.84
C ASN A 66 12.12 -9.70 -6.20
N GLN A 67 11.42 -10.39 -7.09
CA GLN A 67 11.78 -11.72 -7.59
C GLN A 67 12.05 -11.70 -9.11
N ALA A 68 12.32 -10.52 -9.69
CA ALA A 68 12.62 -10.38 -11.11
C ALA A 68 13.89 -11.14 -11.48
N ASP A 69 13.84 -11.86 -12.60
CA ASP A 69 15.01 -12.49 -13.21
C ASP A 69 15.56 -11.67 -14.39
N ALA A 70 16.61 -12.19 -15.06
CA ALA A 70 17.22 -11.50 -16.19
C ALA A 70 16.26 -11.34 -17.39
N LEU A 71 15.33 -12.28 -17.59
CA LEU A 71 14.36 -12.20 -18.68
C LEU A 71 13.34 -11.10 -18.39
N ASP A 72 12.90 -10.97 -17.14
CA ASP A 72 12.02 -9.88 -16.70
C ASP A 72 12.61 -8.50 -17.01
N TYR A 73 13.89 -8.30 -16.67
CA TYR A 73 14.57 -7.04 -16.95
C TYR A 73 14.77 -6.81 -18.45
N THR A 74 15.11 -7.86 -19.20
CA THR A 74 15.30 -7.77 -20.65
C THR A 74 14.01 -7.36 -21.35
N VAL A 75 12.88 -7.98 -20.99
CA VAL A 75 11.57 -7.61 -21.54
C VAL A 75 11.15 -6.21 -21.09
N ALA A 76 11.42 -5.83 -19.84
CA ALA A 76 11.15 -4.48 -19.36
C ALA A 76 11.88 -3.42 -20.19
N ILE A 77 13.19 -3.59 -20.39
CA ILE A 77 14.01 -2.68 -21.20
C ILE A 77 13.53 -2.70 -22.65
N GLY A 78 13.37 -3.88 -23.26
CA GLY A 78 12.95 -4.02 -24.66
C GLY A 78 11.58 -3.41 -24.95
N SER A 79 10.62 -3.58 -24.04
CA SER A 79 9.29 -2.97 -24.15
C SER A 79 9.35 -1.45 -24.04
N GLY A 80 10.20 -0.92 -23.14
CA GLY A 80 10.42 0.52 -23.02
C GLY A 80 11.04 1.14 -24.28
N ILE A 81 12.04 0.46 -24.87
CA ILE A 81 12.63 0.86 -26.16
C ILE A 81 11.57 0.87 -27.25
N LEU A 82 10.79 -0.22 -27.37
CA LEU A 82 9.73 -0.34 -28.38
C LEU A 82 8.69 0.77 -28.22
N ALA A 83 8.29 1.09 -26.99
CA ALA A 83 7.36 2.18 -26.71
C ALA A 83 7.94 3.54 -27.14
N GLY A 84 9.22 3.81 -26.87
CA GLY A 84 9.91 5.01 -27.32
C GLY A 84 9.97 5.14 -28.84
N ILE A 85 10.23 4.02 -29.54
CA ILE A 85 10.19 3.98 -31.00
C ILE A 85 8.78 4.29 -31.50
N ILE A 86 7.76 3.61 -30.98
CA ILE A 86 6.37 3.81 -31.40
C ILE A 86 5.95 5.26 -31.16
N ASP A 87 6.29 5.82 -30.01
CA ASP A 87 6.02 7.22 -29.67
C ASP A 87 6.63 8.19 -30.69
N SER A 88 7.92 8.04 -30.98
CA SER A 88 8.66 8.86 -31.96
C SER A 88 8.02 8.88 -33.34
N PHE A 89 7.51 7.73 -33.82
CA PHE A 89 6.92 7.62 -35.16
C PHE A 89 5.42 7.93 -35.21
N PHE A 90 4.67 7.67 -34.13
CA PHE A 90 3.20 7.67 -34.16
C PHE A 90 2.57 8.93 -33.54
N VAL A 91 3.16 9.49 -32.48
CA VAL A 91 2.52 10.58 -31.72
C VAL A 91 2.76 11.93 -32.38
N GLY A 92 3.98 12.18 -32.85
CA GLY A 92 4.38 13.44 -33.48
C GLY A 92 4.41 14.62 -32.50
N ASP A 93 4.53 15.84 -33.04
CA ASP A 93 4.71 17.05 -32.23
C ASP A 93 3.38 17.49 -31.61
N PHE A 94 3.42 17.82 -30.33
CA PHE A 94 2.31 18.51 -29.66
C PHE A 94 2.08 19.86 -30.36
N SER A 95 0.85 20.10 -30.80
CA SER A 95 0.51 21.25 -31.64
C SER A 95 -0.83 21.82 -31.21
N LEU A 96 -0.80 22.91 -30.46
CA LEU A 96 -2.03 23.52 -29.96
C LEU A 96 -2.96 23.97 -31.10
N SER A 97 -2.40 24.39 -32.24
CA SER A 97 -3.16 24.77 -33.43
C SER A 97 -3.86 23.57 -34.08
N ASP A 98 -3.17 22.45 -34.26
CA ASP A 98 -3.78 21.26 -34.87
C ASP A 98 -4.81 20.63 -33.94
N GLY A 99 -4.52 20.62 -32.65
CA GLY A 99 -5.48 20.22 -31.61
C GLY A 99 -6.73 21.09 -31.66
N LYS A 100 -6.58 22.42 -31.71
CA LYS A 100 -7.71 23.35 -31.80
C LYS A 100 -8.51 23.16 -33.10
N LYS A 101 -7.84 22.94 -34.23
CA LYS A 101 -8.50 22.65 -35.52
C LYS A 101 -9.34 21.38 -35.42
N TRP A 102 -8.76 20.30 -34.91
CA TRP A 102 -9.46 19.04 -34.71
C TRP A 102 -10.64 19.19 -33.74
N GLY A 103 -10.45 19.93 -32.63
CA GLY A 103 -11.52 20.24 -31.68
C GLY A 103 -12.66 21.01 -32.34
N ASN A 104 -12.35 22.01 -33.17
CA ASN A 104 -13.36 22.74 -33.94
C ASN A 104 -14.12 21.83 -34.91
N GLU A 105 -13.44 20.94 -35.64
CA GLU A 105 -14.08 19.97 -36.54
C GLU A 105 -15.05 19.03 -35.80
N GLN A 106 -14.73 18.60 -34.58
CA GLN A 106 -15.66 17.76 -33.79
C GLN A 106 -16.87 18.57 -33.30
N LEU A 107 -16.65 19.79 -32.82
CA LEU A 107 -17.74 20.65 -32.35
C LEU A 107 -18.66 21.05 -33.52
N GLU A 108 -18.12 21.30 -34.72
CA GLU A 108 -18.92 21.57 -35.91
C GLU A 108 -19.86 20.42 -36.27
N LYS A 109 -19.42 19.16 -36.12
CA LYS A 109 -20.30 18.00 -36.32
C LYS A 109 -21.47 17.99 -35.34
N ILE A 110 -21.21 18.36 -34.08
CA ILE A 110 -22.24 18.47 -33.04
C ILE A 110 -23.23 19.57 -33.40
N VAL A 111 -22.72 20.75 -33.77
CA VAL A 111 -23.55 21.90 -34.17
C VAL A 111 -24.40 21.58 -35.38
N LYS A 112 -23.83 20.98 -36.45
CA LYS A 112 -24.58 20.56 -37.64
C LYS A 112 -25.72 19.59 -37.30
N LYS A 113 -25.41 18.59 -36.46
CA LYS A 113 -26.38 17.58 -36.04
C LYS A 113 -27.53 18.17 -35.23
N LEU A 114 -27.22 19.04 -34.26
CA LEU A 114 -28.23 19.62 -33.36
C LEU A 114 -28.99 20.78 -34.00
N GLY A 115 -28.32 21.59 -34.83
CA GLY A 115 -28.92 22.65 -35.64
C GLY A 115 -29.65 22.14 -36.89
N LYS A 116 -29.59 20.82 -37.15
CA LYS A 116 -30.25 20.13 -38.26
C LYS A 116 -29.95 20.75 -39.63
N ASN A 117 -28.69 21.10 -39.87
CA ASN A 117 -28.24 21.66 -41.14
C ASN A 117 -26.76 21.29 -41.38
N ASP A 118 -26.41 20.94 -42.61
CA ASP A 118 -25.03 20.56 -42.97
C ASP A 118 -24.09 21.76 -43.10
N ASN A 119 -24.63 22.95 -43.30
CA ASN A 119 -23.89 24.20 -43.24
C ASN A 119 -23.81 24.68 -41.77
N VAL A 120 -22.58 24.85 -41.25
CA VAL A 120 -22.34 25.25 -39.85
C VAL A 120 -23.01 26.58 -39.51
N TYR A 121 -22.99 27.55 -40.44
CA TYR A 121 -23.56 28.87 -40.21
C TYR A 121 -25.08 28.80 -40.03
N GLU A 122 -25.77 28.11 -40.93
CA GLU A 122 -27.23 27.91 -40.83
C GLU A 122 -27.62 27.03 -39.64
N ALA A 123 -26.82 25.99 -39.35
CA ALA A 123 -27.03 25.14 -38.18
C ALA A 123 -26.92 25.97 -36.88
N LYS A 124 -25.93 26.85 -36.80
CA LYS A 124 -25.75 27.76 -35.67
C LYS A 124 -26.92 28.74 -35.55
N LYS A 125 -27.34 29.37 -36.65
CA LYS A 125 -28.49 30.28 -36.68
C LYS A 125 -29.78 29.61 -36.19
N ASN A 126 -29.99 28.34 -36.51
CA ASN A 126 -31.12 27.56 -36.00
C ASN A 126 -31.09 27.34 -34.48
N LEU A 127 -29.90 27.40 -33.87
CA LEU A 127 -29.66 27.26 -32.44
C LEU A 127 -29.58 28.59 -31.70
N GLU A 128 -29.22 29.68 -32.37
CA GLU A 128 -29.12 31.03 -31.78
C GLU A 128 -30.45 31.56 -31.24
N LYS A 129 -31.59 30.96 -31.60
CA LYS A 129 -32.90 31.25 -31.00
C LYS A 129 -33.00 30.90 -29.51
N PHE A 130 -32.08 30.06 -29.02
CA PHE A 130 -31.99 29.69 -27.62
C PHE A 130 -31.06 30.68 -26.91
N HIS A 131 -31.65 31.63 -26.21
CA HIS A 131 -30.93 32.64 -25.43
C HIS A 131 -30.90 32.29 -23.94
N ILE A 132 -29.87 32.76 -23.25
CA ILE A 132 -29.84 32.79 -21.79
C ILE A 132 -29.93 34.24 -21.30
N PRO A 133 -30.55 34.49 -20.13
CA PRO A 133 -30.84 35.86 -19.68
C PRO A 133 -29.60 36.74 -19.44
N SER A 134 -28.46 36.14 -19.12
CA SER A 134 -27.22 36.83 -18.74
C SER A 134 -26.33 37.24 -19.93
N ASP A 135 -26.61 36.75 -21.14
CA ASP A 135 -25.78 36.95 -22.34
C ASP A 135 -25.83 38.40 -22.88
N THR A 136 -26.77 39.21 -22.41
CA THR A 136 -26.93 40.59 -22.85
C THR A 136 -25.93 41.54 -22.20
N SER A 137 -25.31 42.41 -23.01
CA SER A 137 -24.37 43.42 -22.49
C SER A 137 -24.98 44.38 -21.49
N LYS A 138 -26.31 44.55 -21.48
CA LYS A 138 -27.01 45.35 -20.46
C LYS A 138 -26.77 44.86 -19.03
N VAL A 139 -26.52 43.57 -18.82
CA VAL A 139 -26.28 42.97 -17.49
C VAL A 139 -24.88 43.30 -16.98
N TRP A 140 -23.85 43.13 -17.82
CA TRP A 140 -22.44 43.17 -17.40
C TRP A 140 -21.66 44.41 -17.86
N ASN A 141 -22.25 45.29 -18.66
CA ASN A 141 -21.59 46.52 -19.11
C ASN A 141 -21.17 47.38 -17.89
N LYS A 142 -19.98 47.98 -17.97
CA LYS A 142 -19.34 48.77 -16.90
C LYS A 142 -18.94 47.97 -15.65
N LYS A 143 -18.91 46.63 -15.70
CA LYS A 143 -18.47 45.75 -14.59
C LYS A 143 -17.08 45.13 -14.81
N ASN A 144 -16.24 45.77 -15.63
CA ASN A 144 -14.94 45.24 -16.06
C ASN A 144 -15.04 43.89 -16.80
N ILE A 145 -16.18 43.64 -17.46
CA ILE A 145 -16.45 42.49 -18.32
C ILE A 145 -16.61 43.00 -19.75
N THR A 146 -16.13 42.23 -20.72
CA THR A 146 -16.10 42.63 -22.14
C THR A 146 -16.87 41.62 -23.01
N PRO A 147 -17.25 41.98 -24.26
CA PRO A 147 -17.79 41.00 -25.22
C PRO A 147 -16.86 39.81 -25.49
N HIS A 148 -15.58 39.96 -25.17
CA HIS A 148 -14.54 38.96 -25.32
C HIS A 148 -14.40 38.04 -24.11
N THR A 149 -14.72 38.51 -22.91
CA THR A 149 -14.51 37.75 -21.66
C THR A 149 -15.80 37.29 -21.00
N HIS A 150 -16.97 37.85 -21.36
CA HIS A 150 -18.24 37.52 -20.68
C HIS A 150 -18.51 36.01 -20.58
N ARG A 151 -18.16 35.21 -21.59
CA ARG A 151 -18.39 33.75 -21.58
C ARG A 151 -17.49 32.96 -20.62
N ILE A 152 -16.35 33.51 -20.22
CA ILE A 152 -15.51 32.95 -19.14
C ILE A 152 -15.83 33.62 -17.79
N ASP A 153 -16.39 34.82 -17.81
CA ASP A 153 -16.73 35.54 -16.59
C ASP A 153 -18.09 35.11 -16.03
N ASP A 154 -19.06 34.76 -16.89
CA ASP A 154 -20.40 34.27 -16.54
C ASP A 154 -20.39 32.76 -16.30
N LEU A 155 -20.81 32.34 -15.09
CA LEU A 155 -20.95 30.92 -14.79
C LEU A 155 -21.94 30.22 -15.73
N ALA A 156 -22.97 30.91 -16.23
CA ALA A 156 -23.95 30.28 -17.13
C ALA A 156 -23.35 29.86 -18.49
N HIS A 157 -22.18 30.37 -18.88
CA HIS A 157 -21.48 29.94 -20.10
C HIS A 157 -20.50 28.78 -19.86
N HIS A 158 -20.36 28.30 -18.62
CA HIS A 158 -19.44 27.22 -18.28
C HIS A 158 -19.97 25.84 -18.70
N THR A 159 -19.10 25.04 -19.34
CA THR A 159 -19.41 23.65 -19.69
C THR A 159 -19.18 22.70 -18.51
N SER A 160 -19.83 23.01 -17.39
CA SER A 160 -19.70 22.30 -16.13
C SER A 160 -21.05 22.10 -15.46
N LEU A 161 -21.07 21.28 -14.41
CA LEU A 161 -22.25 21.15 -13.55
C LEU A 161 -22.58 22.47 -12.84
N VAL A 162 -21.56 23.27 -12.48
CA VAL A 162 -21.77 24.58 -11.86
C VAL A 162 -22.42 25.54 -12.85
N GLY A 163 -22.05 25.49 -14.13
CA GLY A 163 -22.70 26.32 -15.15
C GLY A 163 -24.16 25.98 -15.37
N LEU A 164 -24.50 24.67 -15.38
CA LEU A 164 -25.89 24.23 -15.41
C LEU A 164 -26.67 24.71 -14.17
N ILE A 165 -26.09 24.54 -12.97
CA ILE A 165 -26.72 25.00 -11.73
C ILE A 165 -26.92 26.52 -11.78
N SER A 166 -25.92 27.28 -12.23
CA SER A 166 -26.01 28.74 -12.35
C SER A 166 -27.15 29.16 -13.27
N SER A 167 -27.25 28.54 -14.46
CA SER A 167 -28.33 28.79 -15.41
C SER A 167 -29.72 28.51 -14.83
N ILE A 168 -29.89 27.37 -14.14
CA ILE A 168 -31.14 27.04 -13.43
C ILE A 168 -31.41 28.06 -12.33
N THR A 169 -30.43 28.37 -11.49
CA THR A 169 -30.59 29.31 -10.38
C THR A 169 -31.00 30.69 -10.89
N THR A 170 -30.40 31.19 -11.98
CA THR A 170 -30.78 32.47 -12.60
C THR A 170 -32.25 32.51 -13.02
N GLN A 171 -32.84 31.39 -13.46
CA GLN A 171 -34.28 31.33 -13.77
C GLN A 171 -35.16 31.52 -12.52
N PHE A 172 -34.68 31.13 -11.34
CA PHE A 172 -35.44 31.29 -10.09
C PHE A 172 -35.16 32.60 -9.37
N THR A 173 -33.91 33.05 -9.38
CA THR A 173 -33.45 34.21 -8.61
C THR A 173 -33.48 35.50 -9.43
N GLU A 174 -33.50 35.41 -10.76
CA GLU A 174 -33.30 36.54 -11.67
C GLU A 174 -31.95 37.24 -11.45
N ILE A 175 -30.97 36.51 -10.88
CA ILE A 175 -29.60 36.95 -10.63
C ILE A 175 -28.65 36.08 -11.45
N SER A 176 -27.70 36.73 -12.10
CA SER A 176 -26.58 36.10 -12.80
C SER A 176 -25.28 36.24 -12.02
N TYR A 177 -24.38 35.27 -12.17
CA TYR A 177 -23.19 35.11 -11.33
C TYR A 177 -21.93 35.21 -12.17
N PHE A 178 -21.14 36.25 -11.91
CA PHE A 178 -19.93 36.56 -12.67
C PHE A 178 -18.68 36.62 -11.79
N GLN A 179 -17.51 36.44 -12.38
CA GLN A 179 -16.24 36.88 -11.81
C GLN A 179 -15.41 37.57 -12.88
N ASN A 180 -15.07 38.83 -12.68
CA ASN A 180 -14.20 39.54 -13.61
C ASN A 180 -12.72 39.14 -13.45
N ARG A 181 -11.86 39.58 -14.38
CA ARG A 181 -10.42 39.30 -14.36
C ARG A 181 -9.69 39.76 -13.09
N PHE A 182 -10.26 40.68 -12.32
CA PHE A 182 -9.67 41.17 -11.07
C PHE A 182 -10.04 40.30 -9.85
N GLY A 183 -10.84 39.24 -10.05
CA GLY A 183 -11.27 38.34 -8.97
C GLY A 183 -12.46 38.87 -8.17
N GLU A 184 -13.12 39.92 -8.65
CA GLU A 184 -14.37 40.40 -8.07
C GLU A 184 -15.51 39.49 -8.50
N ASN A 185 -16.14 38.83 -7.53
CA ASN A 185 -17.35 38.04 -7.75
C ASN A 185 -18.56 39.00 -7.74
N LEU A 186 -19.39 38.93 -8.77
CA LEU A 186 -20.49 39.85 -9.02
C LEU A 186 -21.80 39.07 -9.13
N CYS A 187 -22.82 39.53 -8.40
CA CYS A 187 -24.20 39.11 -8.58
C CYS A 187 -24.92 40.24 -9.33
N LEU A 188 -25.40 39.96 -10.55
CA LEU A 188 -25.97 40.98 -11.43
C LEU A 188 -27.41 40.64 -11.77
N ASP A 189 -28.32 41.59 -11.57
CA ASP A 189 -29.74 41.42 -11.87
C ASP A 189 -29.99 41.27 -13.38
N ILE A 190 -30.87 40.33 -13.74
CA ILE A 190 -31.31 40.13 -15.11
C ILE A 190 -32.19 41.32 -15.54
N THR A 191 -31.79 41.94 -16.66
CA THR A 191 -32.49 43.12 -17.20
C THR A 191 -33.63 42.75 -18.15
N ASP A 192 -33.50 41.63 -18.87
CA ASP A 192 -34.53 41.12 -19.77
C ASP A 192 -35.24 39.91 -19.14
N LYS A 193 -36.37 40.16 -18.49
CA LYS A 193 -37.18 39.11 -17.87
C LYS A 193 -37.97 38.27 -18.87
N GLY A 194 -37.98 38.62 -20.16
CA GLY A 194 -38.64 37.83 -21.21
C GLY A 194 -38.02 36.46 -21.42
N LEU A 195 -36.81 36.23 -20.92
CA LEU A 195 -36.09 34.96 -20.97
C LEU A 195 -36.22 34.14 -19.66
N ILE A 196 -37.02 34.61 -18.71
CA ILE A 196 -37.31 33.92 -17.45
C ILE A 196 -38.63 33.15 -17.59
N GLY A 197 -38.62 31.85 -17.29
CA GLY A 197 -39.82 31.02 -17.37
C GLY A 197 -40.92 31.47 -16.39
N ASN A 198 -42.19 31.33 -16.79
CA ASN A 198 -43.33 31.82 -16.02
C ASN A 198 -43.73 30.87 -14.87
N ASN A 199 -43.35 29.59 -14.96
CA ASN A 199 -43.69 28.56 -13.99
C ASN A 199 -42.50 27.63 -13.73
N LEU A 200 -42.63 26.76 -12.72
CA LEU A 200 -41.57 25.82 -12.31
C LEU A 200 -41.02 25.00 -13.48
N SER A 201 -41.89 24.40 -14.29
CA SER A 201 -41.50 23.56 -15.42
C SER A 201 -40.78 24.35 -16.50
N GLU A 202 -41.28 25.54 -16.83
CA GLU A 202 -40.67 26.43 -17.82
C GLU A 202 -39.30 26.94 -17.36
N LYS A 203 -39.15 27.32 -16.08
CA LYS A 203 -37.86 27.73 -15.50
C LYS A 203 -36.83 26.61 -15.57
N ILE A 204 -37.21 25.38 -15.23
CA ILE A 204 -36.32 24.21 -15.34
C ILE A 204 -35.97 23.95 -16.80
N PHE A 205 -36.96 23.95 -17.70
CA PHE A 205 -36.75 23.69 -19.12
C PHE A 205 -35.82 24.74 -19.75
N THR A 206 -36.07 26.03 -19.53
CA THR A 206 -35.22 27.11 -20.05
C THR A 206 -33.82 27.06 -19.43
N GLY A 207 -33.71 26.87 -18.11
CA GLY A 207 -32.44 26.75 -17.41
C GLY A 207 -31.59 25.52 -17.79
N THR A 208 -32.20 24.51 -18.42
CA THR A 208 -31.51 23.26 -18.82
C THR A 208 -31.40 23.14 -20.34
N VAL A 209 -32.51 23.11 -21.07
CA VAL A 209 -32.58 22.82 -22.50
C VAL A 209 -32.20 24.04 -23.33
N ASN A 210 -32.76 25.22 -23.06
CA ASN A 210 -32.36 26.44 -23.79
C ASN A 210 -30.90 26.78 -23.51
N TRP A 211 -30.47 26.66 -22.26
CA TRP A 211 -29.06 26.75 -21.87
C TRP A 211 -28.16 25.81 -22.68
N PHE A 212 -28.51 24.52 -22.75
CA PHE A 212 -27.72 23.54 -23.49
C PHE A 212 -27.57 23.94 -24.97
N TYR A 213 -28.67 24.27 -25.64
CA TYR A 213 -28.62 24.67 -27.05
C TYR A 213 -27.93 26.03 -27.27
N HIS A 214 -28.03 26.95 -26.30
CA HIS A 214 -27.27 28.18 -26.30
C HIS A 214 -25.77 27.89 -26.32
N LEU A 215 -25.26 27.07 -25.39
CA LEU A 215 -23.85 26.65 -25.38
C LEU A 215 -23.43 25.95 -26.68
N VAL A 216 -24.31 25.14 -27.27
CA VAL A 216 -24.05 24.48 -28.57
C VAL A 216 -23.91 25.51 -29.69
N SER A 217 -24.68 26.60 -29.71
CA SER A 217 -24.45 27.65 -30.71
C SER A 217 -23.11 28.36 -30.52
N ASP A 218 -22.62 28.46 -29.28
CA ASP A 218 -21.45 29.24 -28.91
C ASP A 218 -20.11 28.50 -28.91
N MET A 219 -20.12 27.17 -28.94
CA MET A 219 -18.91 26.33 -28.91
C MET A 219 -18.08 26.37 -30.21
N THR A 220 -18.65 26.80 -31.35
CA THR A 220 -17.94 26.89 -32.64
C THR A 220 -17.82 28.32 -33.14
N LYS A 221 -16.81 28.54 -34.00
CA LYS A 221 -16.68 29.77 -34.80
C LYS A 221 -16.90 29.43 -36.26
N SER A 222 -17.85 30.08 -36.92
CA SER A 222 -18.02 29.97 -38.36
C SER A 222 -16.93 30.75 -39.10
N GLU A 223 -16.31 30.15 -40.11
CA GLU A 223 -15.42 30.85 -41.04
C GLU A 223 -16.20 31.95 -41.78
N GLY A 224 -15.66 33.18 -41.81
CA GLY A 224 -16.24 34.32 -42.55
C GLY A 224 -16.55 35.58 -41.72
N ASN A 225 -16.66 35.48 -40.39
CA ASN A 225 -16.90 36.65 -39.53
C ASN A 225 -15.64 37.04 -38.73
N ILE A 226 -14.94 38.07 -39.20
CA ILE A 226 -13.93 38.79 -38.43
C ILE A 226 -14.69 39.61 -37.37
N GLY A 227 -14.89 39.04 -36.17
CA GLY A 227 -15.38 39.84 -35.03
C GLY A 227 -16.15 39.12 -33.92
N TYR A 228 -16.72 37.92 -34.13
CA TYR A 228 -17.56 37.27 -33.11
C TYR A 228 -17.09 35.87 -32.71
N GLY A 229 -16.86 35.70 -31.40
CA GLY A 229 -16.86 34.42 -30.67
C GLY A 229 -15.50 33.90 -30.18
N MET A 230 -15.21 34.08 -28.89
CA MET A 230 -14.07 33.48 -28.17
C MET A 230 -14.22 31.98 -27.87
N GLY A 231 -15.17 31.28 -28.51
CA GLY A 231 -15.59 29.94 -28.07
C GLY A 231 -16.33 30.01 -26.73
N ILE A 232 -16.43 28.88 -26.03
CA ILE A 232 -16.86 28.80 -24.62
C ILE A 232 -15.75 28.12 -23.82
N PRO A 233 -15.63 28.37 -22.51
CA PRO A 233 -14.73 27.60 -21.66
C PRO A 233 -15.10 26.12 -21.66
N GLY A 234 -14.10 25.26 -21.84
CA GLY A 234 -14.27 23.82 -21.68
C GLY A 234 -14.27 23.42 -20.20
N PRO A 235 -14.48 22.14 -19.89
CA PRO A 235 -14.61 21.68 -18.51
C PRO A 235 -13.39 22.01 -17.62
N ILE A 236 -12.18 21.99 -18.18
CA ILE A 236 -10.95 22.27 -17.42
C ILE A 236 -10.89 23.76 -17.07
N LEU A 237 -11.15 24.63 -18.05
CA LEU A 237 -11.09 26.07 -17.83
C LEU A 237 -12.27 26.56 -16.98
N SER A 238 -13.46 25.99 -17.18
CA SER A 238 -14.63 26.21 -16.32
C SER A 238 -14.33 25.85 -14.87
N LEU A 239 -13.77 24.67 -14.61
CA LEU A 239 -13.39 24.26 -13.25
C LEU A 239 -12.34 25.19 -12.64
N ALA A 240 -11.32 25.58 -13.41
CA ALA A 240 -10.29 26.51 -12.94
C ALA A 240 -10.89 27.86 -12.53
N LYS A 241 -11.83 28.39 -13.33
CA LYS A 241 -12.54 29.64 -13.05
C LYS A 241 -13.48 29.53 -11.86
N GLU A 242 -14.19 28.41 -11.72
CA GLU A 242 -15.05 28.14 -10.57
C GLU A 242 -14.23 28.05 -9.26
N LEU A 243 -13.07 27.40 -9.30
CA LEU A 243 -12.13 27.40 -8.17
C LEU A 243 -11.60 28.81 -7.88
N SER A 244 -11.34 29.62 -8.91
CA SER A 244 -10.90 31.00 -8.70
C SER A 244 -11.98 31.89 -8.09
N MET A 245 -13.25 31.50 -8.08
CA MET A 245 -14.33 32.20 -7.38
C MET A 245 -14.35 31.96 -5.87
N LEU A 246 -13.65 30.94 -5.36
CA LEU A 246 -13.66 30.64 -3.93
C LEU A 246 -13.02 31.77 -3.10
N PRO A 247 -13.57 32.06 -1.89
CA PRO A 247 -13.03 33.07 -1.00
C PRO A 247 -11.54 32.83 -0.71
N GLY A 248 -10.72 33.87 -0.90
CA GLY A 248 -9.26 33.79 -0.71
C GLY A 248 -8.53 33.45 -2.01
N ILE A 249 -9.01 32.47 -2.79
CA ILE A 249 -8.45 32.16 -4.12
C ILE A 249 -8.74 33.29 -5.10
N ASN A 250 -9.92 33.90 -5.00
CA ASN A 250 -10.33 35.03 -5.82
C ASN A 250 -9.43 36.26 -5.67
N LYS A 251 -8.67 36.38 -4.58
CA LYS A 251 -7.70 37.47 -4.35
C LYS A 251 -6.31 37.18 -4.92
N THR A 252 -6.08 35.99 -5.46
CA THR A 252 -4.81 35.60 -6.07
C THR A 252 -4.72 36.09 -7.52
N LYS A 253 -3.60 35.79 -8.20
CA LYS A 253 -3.46 36.05 -9.65
C LYS A 253 -4.20 35.04 -10.53
N LEU A 254 -4.82 34.00 -9.96
CA LEU A 254 -5.46 32.93 -10.72
C LEU A 254 -6.57 33.44 -11.67
N PRO A 255 -7.51 34.33 -11.27
CA PRO A 255 -8.51 34.87 -12.19
C PRO A 255 -7.89 35.58 -13.41
N GLN A 256 -6.79 36.33 -13.21
CA GLN A 256 -6.07 37.04 -14.28
C GLN A 256 -5.38 36.07 -15.25
N ILE A 257 -4.82 34.98 -14.74
CA ILE A 257 -4.15 33.95 -15.54
C ILE A 257 -5.18 33.22 -16.41
N ILE A 258 -6.32 32.85 -15.84
CA ILE A 258 -7.42 32.18 -16.55
C ILE A 258 -7.96 33.08 -17.66
N ASP A 259 -8.26 34.35 -17.34
CA ASP A 259 -8.68 35.36 -18.31
C ASP A 259 -7.67 35.50 -19.46
N TYR A 260 -6.37 35.58 -19.14
CA TYR A 260 -5.31 35.65 -20.14
C TYR A 260 -5.29 34.44 -21.08
N PHE A 261 -5.36 33.21 -20.54
CA PHE A 261 -5.38 32.00 -21.37
C PHE A 261 -6.62 31.94 -22.26
N TYR A 262 -7.79 32.28 -21.72
CA TYR A 262 -9.03 32.31 -22.49
C TYR A 262 -8.95 33.31 -23.65
N VAL A 263 -8.50 34.53 -23.36
CA VAL A 263 -8.31 35.60 -24.37
C VAL A 263 -7.28 35.21 -25.44
N LYS A 264 -6.28 34.39 -25.09
CA LYS A 264 -5.32 33.81 -26.05
C LYS A 264 -5.87 32.61 -26.83
N GLY A 265 -7.14 32.27 -26.64
CA GLY A 265 -7.84 31.24 -27.40
C GLY A 265 -7.73 29.84 -26.80
N PHE A 266 -7.43 29.72 -25.50
CA PHE A 266 -7.65 28.49 -24.75
C PHE A 266 -9.13 28.38 -24.40
N ASP A 267 -9.89 27.70 -25.26
CA ASP A 267 -11.33 27.49 -25.15
C ASP A 267 -11.64 25.99 -25.31
N LEU A 268 -12.93 25.59 -25.28
CA LEU A 268 -13.35 24.20 -25.40
C LEU A 268 -12.71 23.46 -26.59
N ARG A 269 -12.47 24.12 -27.72
CA ARG A 269 -11.83 23.50 -28.89
C ARG A 269 -10.38 23.14 -28.59
N THR A 270 -9.68 24.06 -27.95
CA THR A 270 -8.28 23.88 -27.55
C THR A 270 -8.17 22.79 -26.48
N GLU A 271 -9.06 22.78 -25.49
CA GLU A 271 -9.12 21.73 -24.46
C GLU A 271 -9.35 20.33 -25.06
N LEU A 272 -10.30 20.20 -26.00
CA LEU A 272 -10.52 18.95 -26.72
C LEU A 272 -9.29 18.53 -27.54
N GLY A 273 -8.59 19.49 -28.14
CA GLY A 273 -7.34 19.27 -28.84
C GLY A 273 -6.22 18.75 -27.93
N VAL A 274 -6.07 19.34 -26.75
CA VAL A 274 -5.13 18.90 -25.71
C VAL A 274 -5.46 17.46 -25.29
N LEU A 275 -6.73 17.16 -25.01
CA LEU A 275 -7.18 15.82 -24.64
C LEU A 275 -6.89 14.79 -25.74
N GLN A 276 -7.11 15.15 -27.00
CA GLN A 276 -6.78 14.27 -28.13
C GLN A 276 -5.28 14.00 -28.24
N GLN A 277 -4.44 15.01 -28.02
CA GLN A 277 -2.99 14.85 -28.07
C GLN A 277 -2.45 14.03 -26.90
N LEU A 278 -2.97 14.25 -25.69
CA LEU A 278 -2.71 13.37 -24.55
C LEU A 278 -3.20 11.94 -24.81
N GLY A 279 -4.36 11.78 -25.47
CA GLY A 279 -4.88 10.48 -25.90
C GLY A 279 -3.94 9.76 -26.87
N LYS A 280 -3.34 10.48 -27.83
CA LYS A 280 -2.30 9.92 -28.72
C LYS A 280 -1.06 9.52 -27.93
N GLN A 281 -0.56 10.38 -27.04
CA GLN A 281 0.58 10.10 -26.16
C GLN A 281 0.33 8.91 -25.22
N ALA A 282 -0.92 8.64 -24.85
CA ALA A 282 -1.26 7.50 -24.01
C ALA A 282 -1.15 6.15 -24.73
N ILE A 283 -1.21 6.10 -26.07
CA ILE A 283 -1.19 4.83 -26.82
C ILE A 283 0.13 4.07 -26.60
N PRO A 284 1.32 4.66 -26.80
CA PRO A 284 2.60 3.98 -26.49
C PRO A 284 2.71 3.59 -25.01
N VAL A 285 2.21 4.42 -24.09
CA VAL A 285 2.23 4.16 -22.64
C VAL A 285 1.39 2.94 -22.28
N ILE A 286 0.16 2.87 -22.80
CA ILE A 286 -0.76 1.74 -22.57
C ILE A 286 -0.21 0.47 -23.21
N LEU A 287 0.29 0.55 -24.44
CA LEU A 287 0.89 -0.59 -25.12
C LEU A 287 2.06 -1.16 -24.30
N ASN A 288 2.94 -0.28 -23.82
CA ASN A 288 4.06 -0.68 -22.97
C ASN A 288 3.57 -1.41 -21.71
N GLU A 289 2.58 -0.84 -21.02
CA GLU A 289 2.04 -1.44 -19.79
C GLU A 289 1.37 -2.80 -20.06
N VAL A 290 0.62 -2.92 -21.16
CA VAL A 290 -0.01 -4.18 -21.57
C VAL A 290 1.05 -5.23 -21.87
N LEU A 291 2.10 -4.91 -22.63
CA LEU A 291 3.18 -5.85 -22.95
C LEU A 291 3.85 -6.41 -21.69
N ILE A 292 4.18 -5.53 -20.72
CA ILE A 292 4.77 -5.95 -19.44
C ILE A 292 3.83 -6.84 -18.64
N ARG A 293 2.54 -6.46 -18.53
CA ARG A 293 1.57 -7.25 -17.75
C ARG A 293 1.27 -8.60 -18.39
N VAL A 294 1.18 -8.66 -19.72
CA VAL A 294 0.98 -9.89 -20.48
C VAL A 294 2.18 -10.81 -20.30
N PHE A 295 3.40 -10.31 -20.51
CA PHE A 295 4.60 -11.09 -20.30
C PHE A 295 4.71 -11.59 -18.85
N TYR A 296 4.49 -10.71 -17.87
CA TYR A 296 4.49 -11.07 -16.45
C TYR A 296 3.51 -12.21 -16.18
N PHE A 297 2.26 -12.08 -16.63
CA PHE A 297 1.23 -13.10 -16.41
C PHE A 297 1.67 -14.47 -16.94
N PHE A 298 2.11 -14.55 -18.20
CA PHE A 298 2.52 -15.81 -18.81
C PHE A 298 3.79 -16.38 -18.18
N SER A 299 4.79 -15.54 -17.89
CA SER A 299 6.02 -15.96 -17.21
C SER A 299 5.73 -16.60 -15.84
N ARG A 300 4.86 -15.98 -15.02
CA ARG A 300 4.52 -16.50 -13.69
C ARG A 300 3.61 -17.71 -13.78
N LEU A 301 2.68 -17.74 -14.73
CA LEU A 301 1.84 -18.90 -14.98
C LEU A 301 2.67 -20.14 -15.34
N ILE A 302 3.65 -19.99 -16.24
CA ILE A 302 4.55 -21.08 -16.64
C ILE A 302 5.37 -21.55 -15.45
N LYS A 303 5.88 -20.64 -14.62
CA LYS A 303 6.67 -20.98 -13.44
C LYS A 303 5.86 -21.76 -12.40
N GLU A 304 4.68 -21.27 -12.04
CA GLU A 304 3.77 -21.95 -11.10
C GLU A 304 3.30 -23.31 -11.64
N TYR A 305 3.04 -23.41 -12.94
CA TYR A 305 2.66 -24.68 -13.56
C TYR A 305 3.81 -25.71 -13.53
N LYS A 306 5.04 -25.29 -13.79
CA LYS A 306 6.22 -26.17 -13.70
C LYS A 306 6.49 -26.65 -12.27
N GLU A 307 6.17 -25.85 -11.27
CA GLU A 307 6.38 -26.21 -9.86
C GLU A 307 5.30 -27.17 -9.33
N LYS A 308 4.06 -27.07 -9.82
CA LYS A 308 2.91 -27.82 -9.27
C LYS A 308 2.39 -28.92 -10.18
N GLU A 309 2.79 -28.92 -11.45
CA GLU A 309 2.37 -29.86 -12.51
C GLU A 309 0.85 -29.98 -12.72
N ASN A 310 0.06 -29.10 -12.11
CA ASN A 310 -1.40 -29.11 -12.16
C ASN A 310 -1.97 -27.68 -12.04
N PHE A 311 -2.91 -27.34 -12.94
CA PHE A 311 -3.58 -26.04 -12.94
C PHE A 311 -4.45 -25.78 -11.70
N LYS A 312 -4.98 -26.83 -11.07
CA LYS A 312 -5.85 -26.69 -9.88
C LYS A 312 -5.10 -26.18 -8.65
N ASP A 313 -3.79 -26.45 -8.59
CA ASP A 313 -2.97 -26.14 -7.43
C ASP A 313 -2.26 -24.78 -7.55
N ILE A 314 -2.39 -24.09 -8.69
CA ILE A 314 -1.77 -22.78 -8.97
C ILE A 314 -2.21 -21.71 -7.97
N ASP A 315 -1.23 -20.97 -7.44
CA ASP A 315 -1.52 -19.82 -6.59
C ASP A 315 -1.70 -18.57 -7.46
N TRP A 316 -2.96 -18.30 -7.81
CA TRP A 316 -3.33 -17.18 -8.66
C TRP A 316 -2.87 -15.81 -8.13
N LYS A 317 -2.59 -15.68 -6.82
CA LYS A 317 -2.06 -14.43 -6.27
C LYS A 317 -0.63 -14.13 -6.75
N ASN A 318 0.14 -15.15 -7.12
CA ASN A 318 1.49 -14.99 -7.65
C ASN A 318 1.49 -14.75 -9.17
N VAL A 319 0.44 -15.21 -9.86
CA VAL A 319 0.30 -15.15 -11.33
C VAL A 319 -0.32 -13.84 -11.81
N LEU A 320 -1.37 -13.36 -11.12
CA LEU A 320 -2.11 -12.19 -11.57
C LEU A 320 -1.20 -10.95 -11.63
N PRO A 321 -1.23 -10.18 -12.74
CA PRO A 321 -0.36 -9.02 -12.92
C PRO A 321 -0.93 -7.81 -12.17
N TYR A 322 -1.07 -7.90 -10.85
CA TYR A 322 -1.64 -6.85 -10.02
C TYR A 322 -0.95 -6.75 -8.65
N LYS A 323 -0.57 -5.53 -8.26
CA LYS A 323 0.01 -5.19 -6.94
C LYS A 323 1.14 -6.14 -6.47
N ASN A 324 2.06 -6.48 -7.37
CA ASN A 324 3.24 -7.30 -7.06
C ASN A 324 4.53 -6.46 -7.17
N ARG A 325 5.49 -6.63 -6.25
CA ARG A 325 6.77 -5.90 -6.27
C ARG A 325 7.53 -6.06 -7.58
N THR A 326 7.60 -7.28 -8.10
CA THR A 326 8.32 -7.61 -9.32
C THR A 326 7.70 -6.92 -10.54
N LEU A 327 6.37 -6.94 -10.64
CA LEU A 327 5.65 -6.23 -11.70
C LEU A 327 5.87 -4.71 -11.61
N THR A 328 5.80 -4.14 -10.40
CA THR A 328 6.08 -2.71 -10.18
C THR A 328 7.48 -2.37 -10.68
N ARG A 329 8.50 -3.17 -10.33
CA ARG A 329 9.87 -2.96 -10.79
C ARG A 329 9.99 -3.01 -12.32
N MET A 330 9.37 -4.00 -12.96
CA MET A 330 9.37 -4.10 -14.43
C MET A 330 8.70 -2.90 -15.09
N LEU A 331 7.56 -2.44 -14.56
CA LEU A 331 6.87 -1.25 -15.06
C LEU A 331 7.70 0.02 -14.84
N THR A 332 8.39 0.15 -13.69
CA THR A 332 9.30 1.26 -13.40
C THR A 332 10.46 1.30 -14.40
N ILE A 333 11.12 0.17 -14.63
CA ILE A 333 12.23 0.07 -15.58
C ILE A 333 11.74 0.36 -16.99
N SER A 334 10.65 -0.26 -17.42
CA SER A 334 10.12 -0.07 -18.77
C SER A 334 9.68 1.37 -19.04
N SER A 335 8.94 1.99 -18.12
CA SER A 335 8.54 3.40 -18.26
C SER A 335 9.72 4.37 -18.19
N GLY A 336 10.75 4.06 -17.38
CA GLY A 336 11.99 4.83 -17.32
C GLY A 336 12.84 4.71 -18.59
N THR A 337 12.96 3.50 -19.16
CA THR A 337 13.62 3.28 -20.44
C THR A 337 12.86 3.98 -21.56
N PHE A 338 11.53 3.88 -21.59
CA PHE A 338 10.72 4.63 -22.54
C PHE A 338 10.98 6.14 -22.41
N LEU A 339 10.96 6.69 -21.20
CA LEU A 339 11.24 8.11 -20.98
C LEU A 339 12.62 8.52 -21.49
N ALA A 340 13.65 7.71 -21.24
CA ALA A 340 15.00 7.98 -21.72
C ALA A 340 15.08 8.03 -23.25
N PHE A 341 14.41 7.10 -23.94
CA PHE A 341 14.35 7.08 -25.41
C PHE A 341 13.56 8.25 -26.00
N ASP A 342 12.43 8.58 -25.38
CA ASP A 342 11.60 9.73 -25.77
C ASP A 342 12.37 11.05 -25.62
N LEU A 343 13.01 11.29 -24.47
CA LEU A 343 13.85 12.47 -24.26
C LEU A 343 15.03 12.52 -25.24
N LEU A 344 15.61 11.37 -25.59
CA LEU A 344 16.69 11.29 -26.58
C LEU A 344 16.19 11.64 -27.98
N ASP A 345 15.05 11.11 -28.42
CA ASP A 345 14.46 11.43 -29.72
C ASP A 345 14.03 12.90 -29.81
N ALA A 346 13.38 13.43 -28.78
CA ALA A 346 13.05 14.84 -28.66
C ALA A 346 14.31 15.71 -28.72
N GLY A 347 15.40 15.30 -28.06
CA GLY A 347 16.70 15.97 -28.10
C GLY A 347 17.27 16.05 -29.51
N ILE A 348 17.30 14.93 -30.23
CA ILE A 348 17.80 14.85 -31.61
C ILE A 348 16.97 15.73 -32.54
N ARG A 349 15.63 15.61 -32.50
CA ARG A 349 14.74 16.28 -33.45
C ARG A 349 14.52 17.76 -33.15
N SER A 350 14.72 18.19 -31.90
CA SER A 350 14.63 19.61 -31.54
C SER A 350 15.83 20.43 -31.98
N GLY A 351 16.96 19.79 -32.29
CA GLY A 351 18.19 20.49 -32.70
C GLY A 351 18.69 21.51 -31.68
N GLY A 352 18.38 21.32 -30.39
CA GLY A 352 18.71 22.26 -29.31
C GLY A 352 17.68 23.36 -29.04
N ASN A 353 16.57 23.41 -29.79
CA ASN A 353 15.47 24.33 -29.48
C ASN A 353 14.60 23.79 -28.33
N TRP A 354 14.66 24.46 -27.18
CA TRP A 354 13.89 24.06 -26.00
C TRP A 354 12.37 24.02 -26.22
N GLY A 355 11.81 24.94 -27.03
CA GLY A 355 10.38 24.94 -27.35
C GLY A 355 9.97 23.70 -28.15
N THR A 356 10.71 23.40 -29.23
CA THR A 356 10.48 22.20 -30.05
C THR A 356 10.74 20.91 -29.27
N PHE A 357 11.71 20.91 -28.35
CA PHE A 357 11.98 19.80 -27.46
C PHE A 357 10.76 19.47 -26.61
N VAL A 358 10.25 20.45 -25.87
CA VAL A 358 9.11 20.28 -24.96
C VAL A 358 7.85 19.80 -25.69
N LEU A 359 7.62 20.24 -26.94
CA LEU A 359 6.47 19.79 -27.74
C LEU A 359 6.59 18.33 -28.20
N ARG A 360 7.79 17.75 -28.23
CA ARG A 360 7.99 16.36 -28.65
C ARG A 360 7.92 15.35 -27.51
N VAL A 361 8.14 15.80 -26.28
CA VAL A 361 8.16 14.91 -25.10
C VAL A 361 6.78 14.34 -24.79
N ASN A 362 6.73 13.04 -24.46
CA ASN A 362 5.54 12.36 -24.01
C ASN A 362 5.26 12.63 -22.52
N PHE A 363 4.38 13.61 -22.27
CA PHE A 363 3.98 14.00 -20.92
C PHE A 363 3.20 12.91 -20.18
N VAL A 364 2.47 12.06 -20.91
CA VAL A 364 1.74 10.94 -20.31
C VAL A 364 2.71 9.93 -19.71
N ASN A 365 3.81 9.62 -20.40
CA ASN A 365 4.84 8.72 -19.90
C ASN A 365 5.60 9.31 -18.71
N ILE A 366 5.88 10.62 -18.70
CA ILE A 366 6.47 11.30 -17.52
C ILE A 366 5.59 11.10 -16.29
N GLY A 367 4.27 11.35 -16.42
CA GLY A 367 3.32 11.14 -15.33
C GLY A 367 3.29 9.68 -14.89
N ARG A 368 3.26 8.75 -15.84
CA ARG A 368 3.23 7.31 -15.57
C ARG A 368 4.49 6.81 -14.86
N PHE A 369 5.67 7.26 -15.30
CA PHE A 369 6.96 6.93 -14.68
C PHE A 369 7.07 7.52 -13.27
N THR A 370 6.59 8.74 -13.06
CA THR A 370 6.53 9.36 -11.73
C THR A 370 5.71 8.52 -10.76
N VAL A 371 4.54 8.04 -11.19
CA VAL A 371 3.70 7.12 -10.39
C VAL A 371 4.41 5.78 -10.14
N SER A 372 5.14 5.23 -11.12
CA SER A 372 5.98 4.03 -10.93
C SER A 372 7.02 4.23 -9.83
N CYS A 373 7.80 5.32 -9.89
CA CYS A 373 8.82 5.65 -8.91
C CYS A 373 8.23 5.81 -7.50
N TYR A 374 7.07 6.47 -7.37
CA TYR A 374 6.38 6.59 -6.10
C TYR A 374 5.97 5.22 -5.53
N ASN A 375 5.41 4.34 -6.35
CA ASN A 375 5.06 2.98 -5.93
C ASN A 375 6.31 2.17 -5.55
N GLU A 376 7.41 2.34 -6.28
CA GLU A 376 8.69 1.69 -6.01
C GLU A 376 9.24 2.10 -4.62
N TYR A 377 9.21 3.40 -4.33
CA TYR A 377 9.59 3.97 -3.04
C TYR A 377 8.68 3.49 -1.91
N LYS A 378 7.36 3.55 -2.10
CA LYS A 378 6.38 3.11 -1.09
C LYS A 378 6.60 1.65 -0.70
N MET A 379 6.78 0.77 -1.68
CA MET A 379 7.03 -0.65 -1.42
C MET A 379 8.37 -0.91 -0.72
N GLU A 380 9.43 -0.14 -1.02
CA GLU A 380 10.71 -0.28 -0.31
C GLU A 380 10.61 0.19 1.14
N ARG A 381 9.86 1.27 1.40
CA ARG A 381 9.62 1.75 2.77
C ARG A 381 8.87 0.73 3.63
N GLU A 382 7.82 0.10 3.08
CA GLU A 382 7.08 -0.95 3.79
C GLU A 382 7.96 -2.19 4.05
N LYS A 383 8.83 -2.56 3.09
CA LYS A 383 9.80 -3.64 3.27
C LYS A 383 10.77 -3.36 4.42
N GLU A 384 11.33 -2.16 4.49
CA GLU A 384 12.25 -1.78 5.57
C GLU A 384 11.56 -1.73 6.94
N LYS A 385 10.30 -1.29 7.00
CA LYS A 385 9.50 -1.35 8.21
C LYS A 385 9.32 -2.80 8.71
N ILE A 386 8.91 -3.71 7.81
CA ILE A 386 8.73 -5.13 8.17
C ILE A 386 10.04 -5.77 8.61
N LYS A 387 11.17 -5.46 7.95
CA LYS A 387 12.49 -5.95 8.37
C LYS A 387 12.85 -5.50 9.78
N LYS A 388 12.55 -4.25 10.12
CA LYS A 388 12.76 -3.73 11.47
C LYS A 388 11.91 -4.51 12.48
N ASP A 389 10.62 -4.69 12.19
CA ASP A 389 9.71 -5.45 13.06
C ASP A 389 10.18 -6.91 13.25
N ILE A 390 10.72 -7.55 12.20
CA ILE A 390 11.34 -8.88 12.28
C ILE A 390 12.57 -8.87 13.19
N LEU A 391 13.45 -7.86 13.06
CA LEU A 391 14.67 -7.74 13.86
C LEU A 391 14.33 -7.52 15.35
N ASP A 392 13.32 -6.70 15.63
CA ASP A 392 12.82 -6.48 16.99
C ASP A 392 12.25 -7.78 17.60
N LEU A 393 11.49 -8.56 16.81
CA LEU A 393 11.00 -9.88 17.26
C LEU A 393 12.14 -10.89 17.49
N TYR A 394 13.16 -10.93 16.65
CA TYR A 394 14.32 -11.78 16.88
C TYR A 394 15.05 -11.42 18.17
N SER A 395 15.19 -10.12 18.47
CA SER A 395 15.77 -9.64 19.73
C SER A 395 14.93 -10.09 20.93
N GLN A 396 13.60 -9.96 20.87
CA GLN A 396 12.69 -10.47 21.90
C GLN A 396 12.82 -12.00 22.07
N GLN A 397 12.90 -12.74 20.96
CA GLN A 397 13.05 -14.19 20.97
C GLN A 397 14.36 -14.61 21.65
N LEU A 398 15.46 -13.91 21.36
CA LEU A 398 16.74 -14.15 22.00
C LEU A 398 16.68 -13.89 23.51
N SER A 399 16.02 -12.79 23.93
CA SER A 399 15.80 -12.48 25.34
C SER A 399 14.98 -13.57 26.05
N LEU A 400 13.86 -14.00 25.48
CA LEU A 400 13.03 -15.07 26.03
C LEU A 400 13.78 -16.40 26.14
N ASN A 401 14.57 -16.75 25.13
CA ASN A 401 15.42 -17.95 25.16
C ASN A 401 16.47 -17.88 26.26
N ASN A 402 17.08 -16.71 26.49
CA ASN A 402 18.00 -16.51 27.60
C ASN A 402 17.31 -16.66 28.96
N ILE A 403 16.11 -16.09 29.13
CA ILE A 403 15.33 -16.25 30.37
C ILE A 403 14.96 -17.73 30.59
N LYS A 404 14.51 -18.43 29.54
CA LYS A 404 14.23 -19.87 29.60
C LYS A 404 15.45 -20.68 30.01
N LEU A 405 16.62 -20.37 29.43
CA LEU A 405 17.88 -21.01 29.78
C LEU A 405 18.21 -20.82 31.27
N SER A 406 18.04 -19.61 31.81
CA SER A 406 18.25 -19.32 33.23
C SER A 406 17.33 -20.16 34.13
N TYR A 407 16.04 -20.28 33.81
CA TYR A 407 15.13 -21.14 34.58
C TYR A 407 15.46 -22.63 34.45
N ASN A 408 15.90 -23.10 33.28
CA ASN A 408 16.39 -24.48 33.11
C ASN A 408 17.61 -24.77 33.98
N ILE A 409 18.56 -23.82 34.04
CA ILE A 409 19.73 -23.92 34.92
C ILE A 409 19.28 -23.98 36.39
N ALA A 410 18.34 -23.12 36.82
CA ALA A 410 17.81 -23.17 38.18
C ALA A 410 17.15 -24.53 38.50
N GLY A 411 16.33 -25.07 37.58
CA GLY A 411 15.73 -26.40 37.74
C GLY A 411 16.76 -27.53 37.83
N MET A 412 17.87 -27.43 37.10
CA MET A 412 19.00 -28.36 37.17
C MET A 412 19.69 -28.31 38.55
N TRP A 413 19.90 -27.11 39.10
CA TRP A 413 20.46 -26.95 40.44
C TRP A 413 19.58 -27.56 41.53
N VAL A 414 18.27 -27.34 41.48
CA VAL A 414 17.32 -27.96 42.42
C VAL A 414 17.38 -29.49 42.32
N SER A 415 17.40 -30.04 41.11
CA SER A 415 17.50 -31.50 40.91
C SER A 415 18.84 -32.07 41.41
N THR A 416 19.92 -31.30 41.28
CA THR A 416 21.26 -31.69 41.77
C THR A 416 21.32 -31.69 43.29
N LYS A 417 20.75 -30.67 43.95
CA LYS A 417 20.64 -30.60 45.41
C LYS A 417 19.90 -31.82 45.97
N GLU A 418 18.72 -32.12 45.43
CA GLU A 418 17.93 -33.28 45.84
C GLU A 418 18.69 -34.60 45.66
N ALA A 419 19.46 -34.75 44.57
CA ALA A 419 20.31 -35.93 44.38
C ALA A 419 21.40 -36.06 45.45
N ILE A 420 22.02 -34.95 45.86
CA ILE A 420 23.03 -34.92 46.93
C ILE A 420 22.38 -35.29 48.27
N GLU A 421 21.24 -34.69 48.62
CA GLU A 421 20.52 -34.97 49.86
C GLU A 421 20.12 -36.47 49.95
N ASN A 422 19.64 -37.05 48.85
CA ASN A 422 19.33 -38.48 48.78
C ASN A 422 20.58 -39.37 48.96
N ILE A 423 21.72 -38.97 48.41
CA ILE A 423 22.99 -39.70 48.58
C ILE A 423 23.46 -39.63 50.04
N GLU A 424 23.34 -38.47 50.69
CA GLU A 424 23.67 -38.30 52.10
C GLU A 424 22.76 -39.12 53.01
N GLU A 425 21.44 -39.11 52.77
CA GLU A 425 20.49 -39.94 53.50
C GLU A 425 20.81 -41.43 53.31
N PHE A 426 21.09 -41.86 52.09
CA PHE A 426 21.49 -43.24 51.79
C PHE A 426 22.78 -43.63 52.51
N SER A 427 23.78 -42.75 52.50
CA SER A 427 25.04 -42.94 53.23
C SER A 427 24.81 -43.08 54.73
N ASN A 428 23.97 -42.23 55.32
CA ASN A 428 23.59 -42.32 56.74
C ASN A 428 22.85 -43.62 57.06
N ASN A 429 21.93 -44.05 56.20
CA ASN A 429 21.21 -45.32 56.35
C ASN A 429 22.16 -46.52 56.29
N ILE A 430 23.12 -46.53 55.36
CA ILE A 430 24.19 -47.54 55.33
C ILE A 430 24.95 -47.52 56.65
N GLN A 431 25.43 -46.36 57.10
CA GLN A 431 26.23 -46.24 58.31
C GLN A 431 25.46 -46.74 59.54
N ASN A 432 24.16 -46.42 59.64
CA ASN A 432 23.29 -46.89 60.70
C ASN A 432 23.00 -48.40 60.63
N SER A 433 23.10 -49.03 59.45
CA SER A 433 22.92 -50.48 59.28
C SER A 433 24.15 -51.30 59.69
N ILE A 434 25.35 -50.70 59.69
CA ILE A 434 26.62 -51.39 60.02
C ILE A 434 26.57 -52.07 61.39
N PRO A 435 26.13 -51.43 62.50
CA PRO A 435 26.07 -52.07 63.81
C PRO A 435 25.08 -53.25 63.86
N TYR A 436 23.97 -53.17 63.13
CA TYR A 436 22.99 -54.28 63.06
C TYR A 436 23.57 -55.48 62.32
N ILE A 437 24.27 -55.24 61.21
CA ILE A 437 24.98 -56.29 60.46
C ILE A 437 26.07 -56.91 61.33
N ASP A 438 26.87 -56.09 62.03
CA ASP A 438 27.95 -56.56 62.88
C ASP A 438 27.43 -57.38 64.07
N ASN A 439 26.34 -56.92 64.71
CA ASN A 439 25.69 -57.66 65.79
C ASN A 439 25.08 -58.98 65.31
N SER A 440 24.39 -58.97 64.16
CA SER A 440 23.84 -60.20 63.57
C SER A 440 24.92 -61.21 63.20
N ASN A 441 26.05 -60.75 62.64
CA ASN A 441 27.21 -61.60 62.36
C ASN A 441 27.84 -62.17 63.63
N LYS A 442 27.88 -61.38 64.72
CA LYS A 442 28.37 -61.84 66.02
C LYS A 442 27.47 -62.90 66.63
N GLU A 443 26.15 -62.71 66.61
CA GLU A 443 25.16 -63.69 67.05
C GLU A 443 25.27 -64.99 66.25
N LEU A 444 25.36 -64.91 64.92
CA LEU A 444 25.63 -66.05 64.05
C LEU A 444 26.90 -66.79 64.43
N LYS A 445 27.99 -66.07 64.69
CA LYS A 445 29.26 -66.66 65.13
C LYS A 445 29.13 -67.39 66.47
N GLU A 446 28.44 -66.78 67.44
CA GLU A 446 28.19 -67.41 68.74
C GLU A 446 27.31 -68.67 68.62
N GLU A 447 26.33 -68.68 67.71
CA GLU A 447 25.54 -69.88 67.40
C GLU A 447 26.37 -70.97 66.73
N LEU A 448 27.21 -70.61 65.77
CA LEU A 448 28.13 -71.53 65.10
C LEU A 448 29.13 -72.15 66.08
N ASP A 449 29.68 -71.36 67.00
CA ASP A 449 30.59 -71.84 68.05
C ASP A 449 29.86 -72.84 68.97
N LYS A 450 28.62 -72.56 69.41
CA LYS A 450 27.79 -73.51 70.19
C LYS A 450 27.50 -74.81 69.45
N ILE A 451 27.26 -74.74 68.14
CA ILE A 451 27.08 -75.92 67.29
C ILE A 451 28.40 -76.70 67.21
N GLY A 452 29.54 -76.03 67.05
CA GLY A 452 30.87 -76.62 67.07
C GLY A 452 31.16 -77.39 68.36
N ASP A 453 30.91 -76.76 69.52
CA ASP A 453 31.05 -77.38 70.84
C ASP A 453 30.13 -78.60 70.99
N SER A 454 28.88 -78.50 70.53
CA SER A 454 27.92 -79.61 70.55
C SER A 454 28.37 -80.78 69.68
N ILE A 455 28.97 -80.51 68.50
CA ILE A 455 29.55 -81.54 67.62
C ILE A 455 30.72 -82.24 68.29
N ASP A 456 31.58 -81.50 68.99
CA ASP A 456 32.74 -82.07 69.68
C ASP A 456 32.33 -82.94 70.88
N ILE A 457 31.25 -82.59 71.60
CA ILE A 457 30.62 -83.45 72.61
C ILE A 457 30.09 -84.74 71.96
N ILE A 458 29.37 -84.65 70.83
CA ILE A 458 28.83 -85.83 70.11
C ILE A 458 29.96 -86.76 69.63
N LYS A 459 31.09 -86.22 69.16
CA LYS A 459 32.28 -87.02 68.80
C LYS A 459 32.87 -87.78 69.99
N LYS A 460 32.92 -87.14 71.17
CA LYS A 460 33.49 -87.73 72.39
C LYS A 460 32.64 -88.88 72.94
N GLU A 461 31.31 -88.80 72.78
CA GLU A 461 30.36 -89.81 73.27
C GLU A 461 30.04 -90.93 72.27
N ASN A 462 30.61 -90.91 71.05
CA ASN A 462 30.38 -91.91 70.00
C ASN A 462 28.89 -92.10 69.59
N LYS A 463 28.06 -91.06 69.75
CA LYS A 463 26.64 -91.10 69.36
C LYS A 463 26.44 -90.60 67.93
N ASN A 464 25.75 -91.41 67.11
CA ASN A 464 25.07 -91.03 65.87
C ASN A 464 25.91 -90.38 64.74
N GLN A 465 26.79 -91.15 64.09
CA GLN A 465 27.71 -90.74 63.02
C GLN A 465 27.05 -90.09 61.77
N LYS A 466 25.78 -90.39 61.47
CA LYS A 466 25.08 -89.84 60.30
C LYS A 466 24.73 -88.36 60.46
N LEU A 467 24.43 -87.93 61.68
CA LEU A 467 24.12 -86.53 62.00
C LEU A 467 25.37 -85.64 61.87
N LEU A 468 26.53 -86.17 62.29
CA LEU A 468 27.82 -85.47 62.26
C LEU A 468 28.29 -85.11 60.83
N LYS A 469 27.94 -85.95 59.84
CA LYS A 469 28.32 -85.76 58.44
C LYS A 469 27.48 -84.67 57.77
N ASN A 470 26.19 -84.57 58.13
CA ASN A 470 25.29 -83.54 57.60
C ASN A 470 25.60 -82.15 58.19
N LEU A 471 25.91 -82.06 59.49
CA LEU A 471 26.28 -80.80 60.12
C LEU A 471 27.59 -80.21 59.55
N LYS A 472 28.58 -81.06 59.23
CA LYS A 472 29.81 -80.62 58.56
C LYS A 472 29.56 -80.02 57.17
N SER A 473 28.58 -80.52 56.43
CA SER A 473 28.23 -80.02 55.09
C SER A 473 27.64 -78.61 55.15
N ILE A 474 26.86 -78.32 56.19
CA ILE A 474 26.20 -77.03 56.38
C ILE A 474 27.19 -75.96 56.86
N LEU A 475 28.22 -76.36 57.62
CA LEU A 475 29.26 -75.46 58.13
C LEU A 475 30.39 -75.16 57.11
N SER A 476 30.40 -75.83 55.95
CA SER A 476 31.45 -75.72 54.93
C SER A 476 31.03 -74.98 53.66
N GLU A 477 29.76 -74.55 53.58
CA GLU A 477 29.25 -73.54 52.65
C GLU A 477 29.20 -72.19 53.37
#